data_AF-A0A0D9VBW1-F1
#
_entry.id   AF-A0A0D9VBW1-F1
#
_cell.length_a   1.000
_cell.length_b   1.000
_cell.length_c   1.000
_cell.angle_alpha   90.00
_cell.angle_beta   90.00
_cell.angle_gamma   90.00
#
_symmetry.space_group_name_H-M   'P 1'
#
loop_
_entity.id
_entity.type
_entity.pdbx_description
1 polymer ?
#
loop_
_entity_poly.entity_id
_entity_poly.type
_entity_poly.pdbx_seq_one_letter_code
_entity_poly.pdbx_strand_id
1 'polypeptide(L)'
;MDLEQLMRSRRMHLDKQEECMAKIRDLGSLPAGAFATYKLENKKQLQKMLYDCNNNVNIYREEGLHLMLVIRKDESIERTFNGVARHFREVFSELVQGGHGHLVIMRKKDGHAADDDNDEDGPCEPDPEGRIEKYIGVSFTGKGETQSMKQLSGGQKTVVALTLIFAIQRCDPAPFYLFDEIDAALDTQFRTAVDMIRRLADTADTQFTATTFRPEIVKVADKIYGVTHKNRVSYVTLVSKQQALHFIGHDQTRNAS
;
A
#
# COMPACT_ATOMS: atom_id res chain seq x y z
N MET A 1 56.25 22.38 -37.05
CA MET A 1 55.25 21.55 -36.36
C MET A 1 55.97 20.92 -35.19
N ASP A 2 55.56 21.26 -33.97
CA ASP A 2 56.30 20.94 -32.75
C ASP A 2 56.19 19.43 -32.44
N LEU A 3 57.32 18.79 -32.12
CA LEU A 3 57.39 17.34 -31.83
C LEU A 3 56.43 16.97 -30.69
N GLU A 4 56.24 17.90 -29.75
CA GLU A 4 55.32 17.74 -28.63
C GLU A 4 53.85 17.70 -29.07
N GLN A 5 53.44 18.51 -30.06
CA GLN A 5 52.09 18.48 -30.63
C GLN A 5 51.82 17.16 -31.37
N LEU A 6 52.82 16.64 -32.08
CA LEU A 6 52.72 15.41 -32.85
C LEU A 6 52.61 14.18 -31.93
N MET A 7 53.35 14.19 -30.81
CA MET A 7 53.27 13.16 -29.77
C MET A 7 51.92 13.19 -29.02
N ARG A 8 51.38 14.37 -28.71
CA ARG A 8 50.03 14.51 -28.12
C ARG A 8 48.92 14.05 -29.07
N SER A 9 49.02 14.40 -30.35
CA SER A 9 48.08 13.94 -31.38
C SER A 9 48.12 12.41 -31.53
N ARG A 10 49.32 11.83 -31.61
CA ARG A 10 49.50 10.37 -31.68
C ARG A 10 48.89 9.66 -30.47
N ARG A 11 49.06 10.21 -29.26
CA ARG A 11 48.49 9.63 -28.04
C ARG A 11 46.96 9.68 -28.05
N MET A 12 46.37 10.81 -28.42
CA MET A 12 44.91 10.91 -28.59
C MET A 12 44.35 9.91 -29.62
N HIS A 13 45.07 9.64 -30.70
CA HIS A 13 44.63 8.65 -31.70
C HIS A 13 44.73 7.22 -31.17
N LEU A 14 45.75 6.90 -30.38
CA LEU A 14 45.89 5.58 -29.74
C LEU A 14 44.79 5.34 -28.70
N ASP A 15 44.49 6.34 -27.86
CA ASP A 15 43.44 6.23 -26.85
C ASP A 15 42.06 6.03 -27.52
N LYS A 16 41.77 6.77 -28.60
CA LYS A 16 40.55 6.58 -29.40
C LYS A 16 40.50 5.20 -30.07
N GLN A 17 41.65 4.68 -30.50
CA GLN A 17 41.72 3.35 -31.10
C GLN A 17 41.42 2.26 -30.08
N GLU A 18 41.96 2.36 -28.86
CA GLU A 18 41.64 1.45 -27.76
C GLU A 18 40.16 1.53 -27.38
N GLU A 19 39.59 2.73 -27.29
CA GLU A 19 38.16 2.92 -26.99
C GLU A 19 37.27 2.29 -28.08
N CYS A 20 37.61 2.49 -29.36
CA CYS A 20 36.89 1.86 -30.46
C CYS A 20 37.02 0.33 -30.46
N MET A 21 38.21 -0.21 -30.18
CA MET A 21 38.42 -1.66 -30.08
C MET A 21 37.66 -2.27 -28.90
N ALA A 22 37.60 -1.58 -27.76
CA ALA A 22 36.80 -2.00 -26.61
C ALA A 22 35.30 -2.06 -26.96
N LYS A 23 34.76 -1.01 -27.60
CA LYS A 23 33.36 -0.98 -28.07
C LYS A 23 33.05 -2.09 -29.07
N ILE A 24 33.98 -2.39 -29.99
CA ILE A 24 33.81 -3.51 -30.95
C ILE A 24 33.80 -4.84 -30.22
N ARG A 25 34.62 -5.01 -29.18
CA ARG A 25 34.66 -6.24 -28.38
C ARG A 25 33.36 -6.44 -27.60
N ASP A 26 32.80 -5.37 -27.05
CA ASP A 26 31.55 -5.41 -26.28
C ASP A 26 30.33 -5.76 -27.15
N LEU A 27 30.37 -5.45 -28.45
CA LEU A 27 29.34 -5.84 -29.42
C LEU A 27 29.33 -7.35 -29.74
N GLY A 28 30.37 -8.10 -29.33
CA GLY A 28 30.48 -9.53 -29.54
C GLY A 28 30.89 -9.94 -30.95
N SER A 29 31.09 -11.25 -31.14
CA SER A 29 31.48 -11.84 -32.43
C SER A 29 30.28 -11.99 -33.38
N LEU A 30 30.46 -11.57 -34.63
CA LEU A 30 29.44 -11.71 -35.67
C LEU A 30 29.17 -13.19 -36.02
N PRO A 31 27.91 -13.57 -36.33
CA PRO A 31 27.59 -14.91 -36.82
C PRO A 31 28.32 -15.25 -38.12
N ALA A 32 28.77 -16.51 -38.26
CA ALA A 32 29.59 -16.97 -39.39
C ALA A 32 28.96 -16.78 -40.79
N GLY A 33 27.65 -16.55 -40.88
CA GLY A 33 26.92 -16.30 -42.12
C GLY A 33 26.56 -14.84 -42.40
N ALA A 34 26.80 -13.91 -41.46
CA ALA A 34 26.27 -12.55 -41.54
C ALA A 34 26.71 -11.81 -42.82
N PHE A 35 27.97 -11.97 -43.22
CA PHE A 35 28.48 -11.33 -44.43
C PHE A 35 27.80 -11.86 -45.70
N ALA A 36 27.47 -13.15 -45.77
CA ALA A 36 26.77 -13.72 -46.92
C ALA A 36 25.31 -13.28 -46.97
N THR A 37 24.65 -13.21 -45.82
CA THR A 37 23.24 -12.79 -45.69
C THR A 37 23.01 -11.35 -46.14
N TYR A 38 23.94 -10.45 -45.84
CA TYR A 38 23.77 -9.01 -46.11
C TYR A 38 24.56 -8.51 -47.32
N LYS A 39 25.26 -9.38 -48.05
CA LYS A 39 26.13 -9.02 -49.19
C LYS A 39 25.39 -8.35 -50.35
N LEU A 40 24.11 -8.68 -50.51
CA LEU A 40 23.26 -8.28 -51.64
C LEU A 40 22.37 -7.06 -51.32
N GLU A 41 22.38 -6.59 -50.07
CA GLU A 41 21.54 -5.49 -49.62
C GLU A 41 22.20 -4.13 -49.88
N ASN A 42 21.43 -3.16 -50.38
CA ASN A 42 21.94 -1.80 -50.55
C ASN A 42 22.01 -1.06 -49.21
N LYS A 43 22.93 -0.10 -49.09
CA LYS A 43 23.15 0.70 -47.86
C LYS A 43 21.86 1.27 -47.25
N LYS A 44 20.91 1.74 -48.08
CA LYS A 44 19.62 2.25 -47.62
C LYS A 44 18.74 1.17 -46.99
N GLN A 45 18.72 -0.04 -47.55
CA GLN A 45 17.97 -1.17 -47.02
C GLN A 45 18.55 -1.65 -45.69
N LEU A 46 19.88 -1.77 -45.62
CA LEU A 46 20.61 -2.07 -44.38
C LEU A 46 20.32 -1.06 -43.26
N GLN A 47 20.31 0.24 -43.58
CA GLN A 47 19.97 1.29 -42.60
C GLN A 47 18.52 1.18 -42.10
N LYS A 48 17.57 0.88 -43.00
CA LYS A 48 16.17 0.66 -42.63
C LYS A 48 16.02 -0.57 -41.72
N MET A 49 16.64 -1.69 -42.09
CA MET A 49 16.61 -2.92 -41.28
C MET A 49 17.25 -2.71 -39.90
N LEU A 50 18.34 -1.95 -39.82
CA LEU A 50 18.97 -1.60 -38.55
C LEU A 50 18.04 -0.73 -37.68
N TYR A 51 17.37 0.26 -38.28
CA TYR A 51 16.40 1.09 -37.59
C TYR A 51 15.22 0.25 -37.06
N ASP A 52 14.63 -0.60 -37.90
CA ASP A 52 13.51 -1.48 -37.54
C ASP A 52 13.91 -2.47 -36.43
N CYS A 53 15.10 -3.07 -36.54
CA CYS A 53 15.64 -3.97 -35.52
C CYS A 53 15.85 -3.25 -34.18
N ASN A 54 16.45 -2.06 -34.19
CA ASN A 54 16.66 -1.27 -32.98
C ASN A 54 15.33 -0.84 -32.34
N ASN A 55 14.33 -0.49 -33.15
CA ASN A 55 13.00 -0.16 -32.65
C ASN A 55 12.32 -1.36 -31.99
N ASN A 56 12.38 -2.54 -32.63
CA ASN A 56 11.85 -3.78 -32.07
C ASN A 56 12.55 -4.17 -30.76
N VAL A 57 13.87 -4.03 -30.68
CA VAL A 57 14.64 -4.26 -29.44
C VAL A 57 14.18 -3.33 -28.32
N ASN A 58 13.91 -2.06 -28.61
CA ASN A 58 13.37 -1.12 -27.62
C ASN A 58 11.96 -1.52 -27.16
N ILE A 59 11.09 -1.90 -28.09
CA ILE A 59 9.74 -2.41 -27.78
C ILE A 59 9.82 -3.62 -26.84
N TYR A 60 10.62 -4.63 -27.19
CA TYR A 60 10.78 -5.81 -26.32
C TYR A 60 11.39 -5.50 -24.96
N ARG A 61 12.25 -4.48 -24.88
CA ARG A 61 12.81 -4.03 -23.60
C ARG A 61 11.75 -3.37 -22.73
N GLU A 62 10.87 -2.56 -23.31
CA GLU A 62 9.76 -1.93 -22.61
C GLU A 62 8.71 -2.95 -22.18
N GLU A 63 8.30 -3.85 -23.08
CA GLU A 63 7.38 -4.94 -22.77
C GLU A 63 7.95 -5.90 -21.71
N GLY A 64 9.24 -6.23 -21.80
CA GLY A 64 9.93 -7.07 -20.82
C GLY A 64 10.01 -6.40 -19.44
N LEU A 65 10.26 -5.08 -19.40
CA LEU A 65 10.23 -4.31 -18.15
C LEU A 65 8.81 -4.26 -17.58
N HIS A 66 7.81 -4.03 -18.42
CA HIS A 66 6.41 -4.01 -18.02
C HIS A 66 6.00 -5.35 -17.39
N LEU A 67 6.29 -6.47 -18.06
CA LEU A 67 6.00 -7.81 -17.55
C LEU A 67 6.69 -8.07 -16.20
N MET A 68 7.95 -7.67 -16.06
CA MET A 68 8.69 -7.80 -14.80
C MET A 68 8.06 -6.97 -13.67
N LEU A 69 7.59 -5.75 -13.97
CA LEU A 69 6.91 -4.90 -13.00
C LEU A 69 5.57 -5.47 -12.59
N VAL A 70 4.80 -6.06 -13.51
CA VAL A 70 3.54 -6.74 -13.21
C VAL A 70 3.77 -7.93 -12.28
N ILE A 71 4.73 -8.80 -12.59
CA ILE A 71 5.08 -9.94 -11.73
C ILE A 71 5.49 -9.47 -10.33
N ARG A 72 6.36 -8.46 -10.25
CA ARG A 72 6.80 -7.91 -8.95
C ARG A 72 5.66 -7.27 -8.16
N LYS A 73 4.75 -6.57 -8.85
CA LYS A 73 3.55 -5.98 -8.23
C LYS A 73 2.70 -7.08 -7.61
N ASP A 74 2.41 -8.14 -8.36
CA ASP A 74 1.55 -9.23 -7.89
C ASP A 74 2.17 -9.98 -6.70
N GLU A 75 3.47 -10.30 -6.78
CA GLU A 75 4.21 -10.88 -5.66
C GLU A 75 4.23 -9.98 -4.42
N SER A 76 4.34 -8.66 -4.62
CA SER A 76 4.33 -7.70 -3.52
C SER A 76 2.94 -7.62 -2.88
N ILE A 77 1.87 -7.58 -3.69
CA ILE A 77 0.49 -7.56 -3.21
C ILE A 77 0.18 -8.82 -2.39
N GLU A 78 0.57 -9.99 -2.87
CA GLU A 78 0.34 -11.25 -2.18
C GLU A 78 1.08 -11.31 -0.85
N ARG A 79 2.35 -10.89 -0.83
CA ARG A 79 3.14 -10.81 0.41
C ARG A 79 2.50 -9.86 1.43
N THR A 80 2.17 -8.64 1.03
CA THR A 80 1.55 -7.66 1.93
C THR A 80 0.19 -8.14 2.42
N PHE A 81 -0.62 -8.74 1.55
CA PHE A 81 -1.91 -9.28 1.94
C PHE A 81 -1.78 -10.39 2.99
N ASN A 82 -0.85 -11.34 2.79
CA ASN A 82 -0.62 -12.42 3.75
C ASN A 82 -0.17 -11.85 5.11
N GLY A 83 0.65 -10.81 5.11
CA GLY A 83 1.02 -10.07 6.30
C GLY A 83 -0.20 -9.46 7.02
N VAL A 84 -1.02 -8.71 6.29
CA VAL A 84 -2.25 -8.09 6.85
C VAL A 84 -3.25 -9.15 7.33
N ALA A 85 -3.45 -10.24 6.58
CA ALA A 85 -4.37 -11.32 6.95
C ALA A 85 -3.96 -12.03 8.25
N ARG A 86 -2.66 -12.19 8.48
CA ARG A 86 -2.13 -12.72 9.74
C ARG A 86 -2.46 -11.78 10.91
N HIS A 87 -2.08 -10.51 10.80
CA HIS A 87 -2.33 -9.53 11.87
C HIS A 87 -3.83 -9.31 12.10
N PHE A 88 -4.66 -9.38 11.06
CA PHE A 88 -6.11 -9.27 11.18
C PHE A 88 -6.68 -10.37 12.07
N ARG A 89 -6.24 -11.62 11.89
CA ARG A 89 -6.71 -12.74 12.74
C ARG A 89 -6.37 -12.49 14.21
N GLU A 90 -5.15 -12.05 14.48
CA GLU A 90 -4.66 -11.75 15.84
C GLU A 90 -5.48 -10.62 16.47
N VAL A 91 -5.54 -9.47 15.77
CA VAL A 91 -6.29 -8.28 16.20
C VAL A 91 -7.77 -8.61 16.43
N PHE A 92 -8.41 -9.36 15.52
CA PHE A 92 -9.82 -9.71 15.63
C PHE A 92 -10.09 -10.58 16.86
N SER A 93 -9.21 -11.54 17.14
CA SER A 93 -9.33 -12.40 18.32
C SER A 93 -9.08 -11.66 19.64
N GLU A 94 -8.26 -10.61 19.62
CA GLU A 94 -8.08 -9.70 20.76
C GLU A 94 -9.35 -8.85 20.99
N LEU A 95 -9.93 -8.27 19.92
CA LEU A 95 -11.09 -7.38 20.01
C LEU A 95 -12.41 -8.11 20.29
N VAL A 96 -12.62 -9.29 19.69
CA VAL A 96 -13.84 -10.10 19.80
C VAL A 96 -13.51 -11.39 20.56
N GLN A 97 -13.90 -11.46 21.84
CA GLN A 97 -13.69 -12.66 22.65
C GLN A 97 -14.42 -13.86 22.03
N GLY A 98 -13.65 -14.86 21.57
CA GLY A 98 -14.19 -16.07 20.92
C GLY A 98 -14.57 -15.91 19.43
N GLY A 99 -14.27 -14.75 18.83
CA GLY A 99 -14.46 -14.52 17.40
C GLY A 99 -13.25 -14.96 16.55
N HIS A 100 -13.50 -15.36 15.31
CA HIS A 100 -12.47 -15.69 14.33
C HIS A 100 -12.70 -14.94 13.01
N GLY A 101 -11.72 -14.15 12.61
CA GLY A 101 -11.75 -13.37 11.37
C GLY A 101 -10.71 -13.87 10.36
N HIS A 102 -11.08 -13.95 9.08
CA HIS A 102 -10.19 -14.39 8.00
C HIS A 102 -10.29 -13.47 6.77
N LEU A 103 -9.14 -13.01 6.28
CA LEU A 103 -9.08 -12.29 5.02
C LEU A 103 -8.81 -13.28 3.88
N VAL A 104 -9.59 -13.20 2.81
CA VAL A 104 -9.45 -14.08 1.64
C VAL A 104 -9.42 -13.25 0.36
N ILE A 105 -8.40 -13.46 -0.48
CA ILE A 105 -8.38 -12.92 -1.85
C ILE A 105 -9.13 -13.89 -2.75
N MET A 106 -10.13 -13.40 -3.50
CA MET A 106 -10.69 -14.12 -4.64
C MET A 106 -10.22 -13.48 -5.95
N ARG A 107 -9.88 -14.30 -6.94
CA ARG A 107 -9.60 -13.83 -8.30
C ARG A 107 -10.83 -14.09 -9.13
N LYS A 108 -11.35 -13.07 -9.80
CA LYS A 108 -12.48 -13.23 -10.72
C LYS A 108 -12.01 -13.98 -11.96
N LYS A 109 -11.89 -15.30 -11.85
CA LYS A 109 -11.59 -16.20 -12.97
C LYS A 109 -12.52 -17.41 -13.05
N ASP A 110 -13.40 -17.59 -12.07
CA ASP A 110 -14.34 -18.70 -12.04
C ASP A 110 -15.74 -18.20 -12.38
N GLY A 111 -16.18 -18.50 -13.60
CA GLY A 111 -17.46 -18.09 -14.15
C GLY A 111 -18.65 -18.71 -13.44
N HIS A 112 -19.05 -18.12 -12.31
CA HIS A 112 -20.41 -18.24 -11.81
C HIS A 112 -21.14 -16.91 -12.02
N ALA A 113 -22.05 -16.94 -12.99
CA ALA A 113 -23.16 -16.01 -13.11
C ALA A 113 -24.08 -16.10 -11.87
N ALA A 114 -24.83 -15.02 -11.63
CA ALA A 114 -25.71 -14.70 -10.48
C ALA A 114 -24.95 -13.97 -9.35
N ASP A 115 -25.20 -12.72 -9.01
CA ASP A 115 -26.45 -11.96 -9.09
C ASP A 115 -26.25 -10.59 -9.77
N ASP A 116 -27.09 -10.34 -10.77
CA ASP A 116 -27.51 -9.00 -11.15
C ASP A 116 -28.49 -8.51 -10.08
N ASP A 117 -28.24 -7.33 -9.50
CA ASP A 117 -29.23 -6.24 -9.49
C ASP A 117 -28.86 -5.13 -8.49
N ASN A 118 -28.69 -3.95 -9.08
CA ASN A 118 -28.82 -2.60 -8.54
C ASN A 118 -27.87 -2.14 -7.41
N ASP A 119 -26.91 -1.29 -7.79
CA ASP A 119 -26.95 0.13 -7.40
C ASP A 119 -25.95 0.96 -8.25
N GLU A 120 -26.34 2.20 -8.53
CA GLU A 120 -25.75 3.18 -9.44
C GLU A 120 -24.24 3.42 -9.26
N ASP A 121 -23.43 3.14 -10.28
CA ASP A 121 -22.27 4.00 -10.62
C ASP A 121 -21.69 3.64 -12.00
N GLY A 122 -22.20 4.31 -13.05
CA GLY A 122 -21.59 4.47 -14.39
C GLY A 122 -21.28 3.21 -15.24
N PRO A 123 -21.22 3.32 -16.58
CA PRO A 123 -20.73 2.20 -17.40
C PRO A 123 -19.23 2.03 -17.17
N CYS A 124 -18.87 1.03 -16.34
CA CYS A 124 -17.50 0.59 -16.16
C CYS A 124 -17.07 -0.15 -17.43
N GLU A 125 -16.11 0.42 -18.16
CA GLU A 125 -15.48 -0.27 -19.29
C GLU A 125 -14.88 -1.61 -18.83
N PRO A 126 -14.95 -2.67 -19.66
CA PRO A 126 -14.40 -3.96 -19.32
C PRO A 126 -12.86 -3.88 -19.32
N ASP A 127 -12.28 -3.83 -18.13
CA ASP A 127 -10.85 -4.04 -17.90
C ASP A 127 -10.49 -5.49 -18.32
N PRO A 128 -9.61 -5.70 -19.33
CA PRO A 128 -9.21 -7.03 -19.77
C PRO A 128 -8.30 -7.76 -18.77
N GLU A 129 -7.87 -7.11 -17.69
CA GLU A 129 -7.06 -7.71 -16.64
C GLU A 129 -7.94 -8.10 -15.45
N GLY A 130 -8.26 -9.40 -15.37
CA GLY A 130 -9.14 -9.99 -14.35
C GLY A 130 -9.02 -9.33 -12.98
N ARG A 131 -10.04 -8.54 -12.62
CA ARG A 131 -10.08 -7.78 -11.37
C ARG A 131 -9.99 -8.74 -10.18
N ILE A 132 -8.99 -8.55 -9.34
CA ILE A 132 -8.89 -9.25 -8.06
C ILE A 132 -9.94 -8.62 -7.14
N GLU A 133 -11.07 -9.30 -6.96
CA GLU A 133 -12.09 -8.89 -5.99
C GLU A 133 -11.70 -9.42 -4.61
N LYS A 134 -11.33 -8.50 -3.71
CA LYS A 134 -10.93 -8.83 -2.35
C LYS A 134 -12.17 -8.87 -1.46
N TYR A 135 -12.39 -9.98 -0.77
CA TYR A 135 -13.51 -10.15 0.14
C TYR A 135 -13.03 -10.38 1.57
N ILE A 136 -13.81 -9.92 2.55
CA ILE A 136 -13.54 -10.10 3.97
C ILE A 136 -14.59 -11.05 4.53
N GLY A 137 -14.15 -12.21 5.00
CA GLY A 137 -15.00 -13.22 5.64
C GLY A 137 -14.76 -13.27 7.14
N VAL A 138 -15.81 -13.05 7.93
CA VAL A 138 -15.68 -13.02 9.39
C VAL A 138 -16.70 -13.92 10.05
N SER A 139 -16.30 -14.56 11.15
CA SER A 139 -17.17 -15.39 11.98
C SER A 139 -17.08 -14.91 13.43
N PHE A 140 -18.20 -14.40 13.96
CA PHE A 140 -18.25 -13.81 15.30
C PHE A 140 -18.53 -14.84 16.41
N THR A 141 -19.01 -16.04 16.07
CA THR A 141 -19.52 -17.02 17.05
C THR A 141 -18.66 -18.28 17.20
N GLY A 142 -17.53 -18.36 16.47
CA GLY A 142 -16.66 -19.54 16.43
C GLY A 142 -17.29 -20.81 15.84
N LYS A 143 -18.60 -20.78 15.55
CA LYS A 143 -19.37 -21.90 14.99
C LYS A 143 -19.38 -21.84 13.46
N GLY A 144 -18.21 -21.98 12.84
CA GLY A 144 -18.01 -22.44 11.45
C GLY A 144 -18.55 -21.62 10.27
N GLU A 145 -19.63 -20.85 10.43
CA GLU A 145 -20.23 -20.10 9.34
C GLU A 145 -19.51 -18.74 9.20
N THR A 146 -18.82 -18.59 8.08
CA THR A 146 -18.23 -17.33 7.65
C THR A 146 -19.33 -16.48 7.03
N GLN A 147 -19.61 -15.32 7.61
CA GLN A 147 -20.66 -14.44 7.10
C GLN A 147 -20.06 -13.42 6.13
N SER A 148 -20.83 -13.13 5.07
CA SER A 148 -20.52 -12.01 4.17
C SER A 148 -20.62 -10.68 4.89
N MET A 149 -19.70 -9.75 4.59
CA MET A 149 -19.75 -8.38 5.09
C MET A 149 -21.14 -7.75 4.90
N LYS A 150 -21.86 -8.12 3.83
CA LYS A 150 -23.23 -7.67 3.56
C LYS A 150 -24.25 -8.09 4.65
N GLN A 151 -24.04 -9.24 5.28
CA GLN A 151 -24.94 -9.86 6.26
C GLN A 151 -24.69 -9.40 7.72
N LEU A 152 -23.62 -8.62 7.94
CA LEU A 152 -23.25 -8.14 9.28
C LEU A 152 -24.09 -6.94 9.73
N SER A 153 -24.31 -6.84 11.04
CA SER A 153 -24.92 -5.64 11.64
C SER A 153 -24.01 -4.42 11.47
N GLY A 154 -24.59 -3.21 11.57
CA GLY A 154 -23.82 -1.96 11.48
C GLY A 154 -22.64 -1.92 12.47
N GLY A 155 -22.87 -2.29 13.73
CA GLY A 155 -21.81 -2.35 14.75
C GLY A 155 -20.74 -3.40 14.44
N GLN A 156 -21.12 -4.56 13.89
CA GLN A 156 -20.15 -5.59 13.49
C GLN A 156 -19.27 -5.14 12.33
N LYS A 157 -19.85 -4.44 11.33
CA LYS A 157 -19.09 -3.86 10.21
C LYS A 157 -18.03 -2.88 10.70
N THR A 158 -18.37 -2.06 11.69
CA THR A 158 -17.46 -1.11 12.31
C THR A 158 -16.28 -1.79 13.00
N VAL A 159 -16.53 -2.86 13.77
CA VAL A 159 -15.47 -3.66 14.40
C VAL A 159 -14.53 -4.29 13.37
N VAL A 160 -15.08 -4.83 12.27
CA VAL A 160 -14.28 -5.40 11.18
C VAL A 160 -13.40 -4.34 10.52
N ALA A 161 -13.94 -3.15 10.28
CA ALA A 161 -13.19 -2.04 9.69
C ALA A 161 -12.03 -1.60 10.61
N LEU A 162 -12.29 -1.44 11.90
CA LEU A 162 -11.25 -1.10 12.89
C LEU A 162 -10.19 -2.19 13.00
N THR A 163 -10.60 -3.46 12.99
CA THR A 163 -9.69 -4.60 12.97
C THR A 163 -8.77 -4.54 11.75
N LEU A 164 -9.31 -4.23 10.58
CA LEU A 164 -8.53 -4.09 9.35
C LEU A 164 -7.52 -2.95 9.43
N ILE A 165 -7.92 -1.80 9.97
CA ILE A 165 -7.02 -0.66 10.17
C ILE A 165 -5.86 -1.07 11.08
N PHE A 166 -6.15 -1.64 12.26
CA PHE A 166 -5.09 -2.07 13.18
C PHE A 166 -4.20 -3.18 12.59
N ALA A 167 -4.74 -4.07 11.77
CA ALA A 167 -3.98 -5.10 11.08
C ALA A 167 -2.99 -4.52 10.07
N ILE A 168 -3.41 -3.49 9.32
CA ILE A 168 -2.54 -2.75 8.39
C ILE A 168 -1.45 -2.03 9.18
N GLN A 169 -1.81 -1.33 10.27
CA GLN A 169 -0.87 -0.61 11.12
C GLN A 169 0.18 -1.53 11.77
N ARG A 170 -0.19 -2.76 12.14
CA ARG A 170 0.77 -3.77 12.62
C ARG A 170 1.67 -4.31 11.50
N CYS A 171 1.16 -4.39 10.28
CA CYS A 171 1.92 -4.91 9.14
C CYS A 171 2.94 -3.89 8.62
N ASP A 172 2.57 -2.62 8.60
CA ASP A 172 3.39 -1.52 8.11
C ASP A 172 3.18 -0.30 9.04
N PRO A 173 3.94 -0.21 10.15
CA PRO A 173 3.78 0.85 11.13
C PRO A 173 4.25 2.19 10.56
N ALA A 174 3.37 3.18 10.60
CA ALA A 174 3.65 4.55 10.22
C ALA A 174 4.26 5.30 11.41
N PRO A 175 5.03 6.38 11.16
CA PRO A 175 5.58 7.20 12.24
C PRO A 175 4.51 7.99 13.01
N PHE A 176 3.34 8.21 12.41
CA PHE A 176 2.26 9.03 12.98
C PHE A 176 0.87 8.52 12.59
N TYR A 177 -0.05 8.50 13.56
CA TYR A 177 -1.47 8.20 13.36
C TYR A 177 -2.36 9.26 14.00
N LEU A 178 -3.40 9.66 13.26
CA LEU A 178 -4.46 10.56 13.71
C LEU A 178 -5.81 9.82 13.70
N PHE A 179 -6.48 9.80 14.85
CA PHE A 179 -7.82 9.28 15.01
C PHE A 179 -8.79 10.42 15.32
N ASP A 180 -9.82 10.57 14.50
CA ASP A 180 -10.86 11.57 14.72
C ASP A 180 -12.16 10.87 15.16
N GLU A 181 -12.62 11.15 16.39
CA GLU A 181 -13.90 10.65 16.94
C GLU A 181 -14.15 9.15 16.74
N ILE A 182 -13.11 8.33 16.91
CA ILE A 182 -13.20 6.87 16.76
C ILE A 182 -14.04 6.19 17.86
N ASP A 183 -14.55 6.96 18.81
CA ASP A 183 -15.28 6.48 19.97
C ASP A 183 -16.70 6.02 19.70
N ALA A 184 -17.40 6.66 18.77
CA ALA A 184 -18.71 6.17 18.32
C ALA A 184 -18.65 4.73 17.79
N ALA A 185 -17.49 4.35 17.24
CA ALA A 185 -17.26 3.07 16.59
C ALA A 185 -16.83 1.94 17.55
N LEU A 186 -16.38 2.27 18.76
CA LEU A 186 -15.64 1.36 19.65
C LEU A 186 -16.38 0.99 20.94
N ASP A 187 -17.61 1.45 21.17
CA ASP A 187 -18.34 1.47 22.45
C ASP A 187 -18.20 0.20 23.35
N THR A 188 -18.32 -1.01 22.81
CA THR A 188 -18.23 -2.27 23.58
C THR A 188 -16.83 -2.88 23.68
N GLN A 189 -15.93 -2.54 22.76
CA GLN A 189 -14.58 -3.12 22.63
C GLN A 189 -13.46 -2.10 22.91
N PHE A 190 -13.87 -0.89 23.32
CA PHE A 190 -13.04 0.31 23.44
C PHE A 190 -11.80 0.07 24.28
N ARG A 191 -11.95 -0.60 25.43
CA ARG A 191 -10.83 -0.85 26.36
C ARG A 191 -9.71 -1.64 25.70
N THR A 192 -10.04 -2.71 24.99
CA THR A 192 -9.04 -3.54 24.31
C THR A 192 -8.37 -2.78 23.17
N ALA A 193 -9.12 -2.01 22.40
CA ALA A 193 -8.58 -1.19 21.31
C ALA A 193 -7.61 -0.12 21.83
N VAL A 194 -7.94 0.55 22.94
CA VAL A 194 -7.06 1.53 23.58
C VAL A 194 -5.78 0.89 24.09
N ASP A 195 -5.87 -0.28 24.74
CA ASP A 195 -4.69 -1.01 25.20
C ASP A 195 -3.80 -1.45 24.03
N MET A 196 -4.40 -1.84 22.90
CA MET A 196 -3.68 -2.16 21.67
C MET A 196 -2.95 -0.94 21.09
N ILE A 197 -3.64 0.20 20.98
CA ILE A 197 -3.04 1.46 20.52
C ILE A 197 -1.85 1.84 21.41
N ARG A 198 -2.00 1.72 22.73
CA ARG A 198 -0.90 1.99 23.67
C ARG A 198 0.31 1.08 23.43
N ARG A 199 0.08 -0.23 23.29
CA ARG A 199 1.15 -1.19 22.98
C ARG A 199 1.87 -0.85 21.67
N LEU A 200 1.12 -0.45 20.65
CA LEU A 200 1.69 -0.06 19.35
C LEU A 200 2.54 1.21 19.47
N ALA A 201 2.04 2.22 20.20
CA ALA A 201 2.77 3.45 20.48
C ALA A 201 4.12 3.16 21.17
N ASP A 202 4.10 2.29 22.19
CA ASP A 202 5.29 1.97 22.99
C ASP A 202 6.30 1.09 22.24
N THR A 203 5.84 0.19 21.36
CA THR A 203 6.71 -0.79 20.68
C THR A 203 7.37 -0.22 19.43
N ALA A 204 6.67 0.66 18.70
CA ALA A 204 7.09 1.11 17.37
C ALA A 204 7.65 2.55 17.34
N ASP A 205 7.82 3.20 18.49
CA ASP A 205 8.15 4.64 18.59
C ASP A 205 7.22 5.50 17.72
N THR A 206 5.94 5.12 17.67
CA THR A 206 4.94 5.74 16.82
C THR A 206 4.12 6.77 17.60
N GLN A 207 3.91 7.94 16.99
CA GLN A 207 3.06 8.97 17.58
C GLN A 207 1.57 8.72 17.27
N PHE A 208 0.73 8.66 18.32
CA PHE A 208 -0.72 8.61 18.20
C PHE A 208 -1.37 9.89 18.72
N THR A 209 -2.22 10.50 17.89
CA THR A 209 -3.08 11.62 18.27
C THR A 209 -4.52 11.21 18.07
N ALA A 210 -5.38 11.43 19.06
CA ALA A 210 -6.80 11.13 18.97
C ALA A 210 -7.66 12.30 19.48
N THR A 211 -8.76 12.59 18.80
CA THR A 211 -9.87 13.39 19.33
C THR A 211 -10.92 12.44 19.92
N THR A 212 -11.40 12.75 21.12
CA THR A 212 -12.35 11.87 21.83
C THR A 212 -13.04 12.57 22.97
N PHE A 213 -14.26 12.12 23.26
CA PHE A 213 -15.01 12.48 24.47
C PHE A 213 -15.06 11.33 25.48
N ARG A 214 -14.27 10.27 25.30
CA ARG A 214 -14.29 9.09 26.17
C ARG A 214 -13.19 9.13 27.23
N PRO A 215 -13.52 8.89 28.52
CA PRO A 215 -12.54 8.93 29.59
C PRO A 215 -11.47 7.83 29.44
N GLU A 216 -11.74 6.75 28.72
CA GLU A 216 -10.81 5.63 28.51
C GLU A 216 -9.55 6.03 27.71
N ILE A 217 -9.66 6.79 26.62
CA ILE A 217 -8.46 7.28 25.89
C ILE A 217 -7.72 8.32 26.74
N VAL A 218 -8.44 9.24 27.38
CA VAL A 218 -7.85 10.27 28.25
C VAL A 218 -7.06 9.63 29.41
N LYS A 219 -7.44 8.42 29.84
CA LYS A 219 -6.74 7.68 30.89
C LYS A 219 -5.37 7.17 30.47
N VAL A 220 -5.11 6.94 29.19
CA VAL A 220 -3.83 6.41 28.71
C VAL A 220 -2.97 7.46 27.97
N ALA A 221 -3.52 8.65 27.73
CA ALA A 221 -2.83 9.72 27.03
C ALA A 221 -1.68 10.32 27.84
N ASP A 222 -0.55 10.56 27.18
CA ASP A 222 0.63 11.21 27.79
C ASP A 222 0.47 12.74 27.89
N LYS A 223 -0.17 13.35 26.88
CA LYS A 223 -0.46 14.79 26.81
C LYS A 223 -1.91 14.99 26.39
N ILE A 224 -2.59 15.93 27.03
CA ILE A 224 -4.00 16.21 26.77
C ILE A 224 -4.14 17.69 26.43
N TYR A 225 -4.73 17.96 25.27
CA TYR A 225 -5.01 19.31 24.79
C TYR A 225 -6.53 19.55 24.86
N GLY A 226 -6.92 20.60 25.58
CA GLY A 226 -8.30 21.07 25.64
C GLY A 226 -8.51 22.16 24.60
N VAL A 227 -9.52 21.99 23.75
CA VAL A 227 -9.98 23.04 22.82
C VAL A 227 -11.15 23.77 23.46
N THR A 228 -11.06 25.10 23.53
CA THR A 228 -12.14 25.96 24.05
C THR A 228 -12.51 27.01 23.02
N HIS A 229 -13.80 27.26 22.85
CA HIS A 229 -14.30 28.27 21.92
C HIS A 229 -14.93 29.43 22.69
N LYS A 230 -14.40 30.64 22.54
CA LYS A 230 -14.91 31.85 23.20
C LYS A 230 -14.77 33.05 22.29
N ASN A 231 -15.81 33.88 22.22
CA ASN A 231 -15.84 35.10 21.40
C ASN A 231 -15.46 34.86 19.92
N ARG A 232 -15.96 33.77 19.31
CA ARG A 232 -15.65 33.34 17.93
C ARG A 232 -14.18 33.00 17.67
N VAL A 233 -13.38 32.77 18.71
CA VAL A 233 -11.97 32.36 18.62
C VAL A 233 -11.80 31.03 19.36
N SER A 234 -11.02 30.11 18.76
CA SER A 234 -10.69 28.83 19.35
C SER A 234 -9.30 28.87 19.99
N TYR A 235 -9.20 28.41 21.23
CA TYR A 235 -7.97 28.37 22.02
C TYR A 235 -7.63 26.92 22.36
N VAL A 236 -6.35 26.56 22.19
CA VAL A 236 -5.82 25.25 22.55
C VAL A 236 -4.93 25.43 23.78
N THR A 237 -5.18 24.64 24.83
CA THR A 237 -4.40 24.69 26.07
C THR A 237 -4.04 23.29 26.52
N LEU A 238 -2.85 23.15 27.13
CA LEU A 238 -2.47 21.90 27.78
C LEU A 238 -3.27 21.79 29.09
N VAL A 239 -4.02 20.70 29.25
CA VAL A 239 -4.86 20.47 30.42
C VAL A 239 -4.38 19.25 31.20
N SER A 240 -4.58 19.27 32.52
CA SER A 240 -4.30 18.09 33.34
C SER A 240 -5.35 17.00 33.12
N LYS A 241 -4.96 15.75 33.37
CA LYS A 241 -5.84 14.58 33.28
C LYS A 241 -7.12 14.72 34.12
N GLN A 242 -7.01 15.29 35.32
CA GLN A 242 -8.16 15.53 36.21
C GLN A 242 -9.13 16.55 35.60
N GLN A 243 -8.62 17.65 35.05
CA GLN A 243 -9.44 18.67 34.39
C GLN A 243 -10.15 18.11 33.15
N ALA A 244 -9.46 17.31 32.34
CA ALA A 244 -10.04 16.67 31.16
C ALA A 244 -11.15 15.69 31.53
N LEU A 245 -10.94 14.84 32.55
CA LEU A 245 -11.97 13.92 33.03
C LEU A 245 -13.18 14.64 33.62
N HIS A 246 -12.96 15.75 34.33
CA HIS A 246 -14.04 16.59 34.85
C HIS A 246 -14.87 17.24 33.74
N PHE A 247 -14.21 17.72 32.68
CA PHE A 247 -14.86 18.27 31.49
C PHE A 247 -15.77 17.23 30.82
N ILE A 248 -15.24 16.03 30.56
CA ILE A 248 -15.99 14.91 29.97
C ILE A 248 -17.19 14.53 30.85
N GLY A 249 -17.00 14.46 32.17
CA GLY A 249 -18.08 14.12 33.10
C GLY A 249 -19.25 15.12 33.08
N HIS A 250 -18.97 16.42 32.94
CA HIS A 250 -20.01 17.46 32.85
C HIS A 250 -20.77 17.43 31.52
N ASP A 251 -20.09 17.08 30.43
CA ASP A 251 -20.71 17.02 29.10
C ASP A 251 -21.65 15.81 28.96
N GLN A 252 -21.25 14.65 29.49
CA GLN A 252 -22.10 13.46 29.51
C GLN A 252 -23.39 13.66 30.34
N THR A 253 -23.33 14.41 31.45
CA THR A 253 -24.53 14.74 32.22
C THR A 253 -25.48 15.72 31.51
N ARG A 254 -24.95 16.57 30.63
CA ARG A 254 -25.74 17.55 29.85
C ARG A 254 -26.43 16.92 28.64
N ASN A 255 -25.83 15.91 28.02
CA ASN A 255 -26.41 15.22 26.86
C ASN A 255 -27.35 14.07 27.24
N ALA A 256 -27.39 13.66 28.53
CA ALA A 256 -28.28 12.62 29.05
C ALA A 256 -29.55 13.15 29.73
N SER A 257 -29.75 14.47 29.80
CA SER A 257 -30.96 15.15 30.29
C SER A 257 -31.69 15.84 29.15
#